data_AF-A0A2G9TC96-F1
#
_entry.id   AF-A0A2G9TC96-F1
#
_cell.length_a   1.000
_cell.length_b   1.000
_cell.length_c   1.000
_cell.angle_alpha   90.00
_cell.angle_beta   90.00
_cell.angle_gamma   90.00
#
_symmetry.space_group_name_H-M   'P 1'
#
loop_
_entity.id
_entity.type
_entity.pdbx_description
1 polymer ?
#
loop_
_entity_poly.entity_id
_entity_poly.type
_entity_poly.pdbx_seq_one_letter_code
_entity_poly.pdbx_strand_id
1 'polypeptide(L)'
;MSDSREGLQYLFKTKSNYTFAVSGTGHAGMECALVNLLERGDVFLVVEIGIWGKRAADLGSRMGATVHTVTAPHGQAVEKEAIEEALAKYKPAVLFVCHGESSTGVQQPLDGLGEACARHGTLLLVDTVASIGGAEFRMDEWGVDCVYAATQKVLNAPPGLAPISFSDKAV
;
A
#
# COMPACT_ATOMS: atom_id res chain seq x y z
N MET A 1 -9.09 1.50 -23.66
CA MET A 1 -9.07 1.87 -22.23
C MET A 1 -9.74 0.81 -21.36
N SER A 2 -10.81 0.14 -21.81
CA SER A 2 -11.43 -1.00 -21.10
C SER A 2 -10.43 -2.12 -20.79
N ASP A 3 -9.65 -2.55 -21.78
CA ASP A 3 -8.83 -3.75 -21.70
C ASP A 3 -7.71 -3.62 -20.66
N SER A 4 -7.09 -2.43 -20.58
CA SER A 4 -6.07 -2.14 -19.57
C SER A 4 -6.65 -2.20 -18.17
N ARG A 5 -7.83 -1.63 -17.93
CA ARG A 5 -8.48 -1.69 -16.61
C ARG A 5 -8.83 -3.11 -16.22
N GLU A 6 -9.41 -3.89 -17.14
CA GLU A 6 -9.76 -5.29 -16.89
C GLU A 6 -8.52 -6.14 -16.56
N GLY A 7 -7.41 -5.93 -17.26
CA GLY A 7 -6.13 -6.58 -16.96
C GLY A 7 -5.59 -6.20 -15.58
N LEU A 8 -5.69 -4.93 -15.18
CA LEU A 8 -5.27 -4.48 -13.84
C LEU A 8 -6.19 -5.01 -12.73
N GLN A 9 -7.51 -5.06 -12.97
CA GLN A 9 -8.47 -5.67 -12.07
C GLN A 9 -8.19 -7.16 -11.87
N TYR A 10 -7.86 -7.87 -12.95
CA TYR A 10 -7.43 -9.27 -12.89
C TYR A 10 -6.12 -9.43 -12.08
N LEU A 11 -5.15 -8.53 -12.30
CA LEU A 11 -3.87 -8.55 -11.62
C LEU A 11 -4.02 -8.33 -10.11
N PHE A 12 -4.79 -7.33 -9.69
CA PHE A 12 -5.01 -7.01 -8.29
C PHE A 12 -6.08 -7.88 -7.61
N LYS A 13 -6.81 -8.70 -8.38
CA LYS A 13 -8.00 -9.44 -7.91
C LYS A 13 -9.03 -8.51 -7.28
N THR A 14 -9.41 -7.48 -8.03
CA THR A 14 -10.41 -6.50 -7.61
C THR A 14 -11.51 -6.32 -8.64
N LYS A 15 -12.69 -5.90 -8.19
CA LYS A 15 -13.80 -5.43 -9.03
C LYS A 15 -13.97 -3.91 -9.01
N SER A 16 -13.06 -3.18 -8.36
CA SER A 16 -13.15 -1.72 -8.25
C SER A 16 -13.25 -1.03 -9.61
N ASN A 17 -14.16 -0.05 -9.71
CA ASN A 17 -14.26 0.81 -10.89
C ASN A 17 -13.12 1.84 -10.98
N TYR A 18 -12.42 2.07 -9.86
CA TYR A 18 -11.34 3.05 -9.70
C TYR A 18 -9.96 2.42 -9.89
N THR A 19 -9.85 1.55 -10.90
CA THR A 19 -8.58 0.92 -11.32
C THR A 19 -8.05 1.55 -12.61
N PHE A 20 -6.83 2.05 -12.58
CA PHE A 20 -6.19 2.73 -13.72
C PHE A 20 -4.66 2.72 -13.60
N ALA A 21 -3.96 3.37 -14.52
CA ALA A 21 -2.51 3.55 -14.45
C ALA A 21 -2.17 5.03 -14.30
N VAL A 22 -1.38 5.36 -13.28
CA VAL A 22 -0.78 6.69 -13.11
C VAL A 22 0.33 6.85 -14.14
N SER A 23 0.36 8.00 -14.82
CA SER A 23 1.39 8.36 -15.78
C SER A 23 2.68 8.79 -15.07
N GLY A 24 3.39 7.82 -14.51
CA GLY A 24 4.65 8.01 -13.80
C GLY A 24 5.24 6.67 -13.36
N THR A 25 6.50 6.68 -12.92
CA THR A 25 7.15 5.46 -12.40
C THR A 25 6.47 4.93 -11.14
N GLY A 26 6.81 3.72 -10.67
CA GLY A 26 6.15 3.07 -9.52
C GLY A 26 5.86 3.96 -8.31
N HIS A 27 6.81 4.81 -7.90
CA HIS A 27 6.62 5.68 -6.73
C HIS A 27 5.76 6.93 -7.00
N ALA A 28 5.44 7.24 -8.26
CA ALA A 28 4.34 8.14 -8.56
C ALA A 28 2.99 7.55 -8.12
N GLY A 29 2.87 6.22 -8.04
CA GLY A 29 1.73 5.54 -7.41
C GLY A 29 1.64 5.78 -5.91
N MET A 30 2.78 5.72 -5.20
CA MET A 30 2.86 6.08 -3.77
C MET A 30 2.39 7.52 -3.52
N GLU A 31 2.90 8.47 -4.31
CA GLU A 31 2.52 9.87 -4.20
C GLU A 31 1.05 10.10 -4.54
N CYS A 32 0.57 9.50 -5.64
CA CYS A 32 -0.85 9.57 -6.02
C CYS A 32 -1.76 9.03 -4.91
N ALA A 33 -1.42 7.91 -4.28
CA ALA A 33 -2.19 7.37 -3.16
C ALA A 33 -2.17 8.32 -1.96
N LEU A 34 -0.99 8.70 -1.47
CA LEU A 34 -0.87 9.49 -0.25
C LEU A 34 -1.45 10.90 -0.38
N VAL A 35 -1.29 11.57 -1.53
CA VAL A 35 -1.87 12.91 -1.77
C VAL A 35 -3.40 12.89 -1.69
N ASN A 36 -4.03 11.78 -2.08
CA ASN A 36 -5.50 11.69 -2.13
C ASN A 36 -6.11 11.07 -0.87
N LEU A 37 -5.33 10.30 -0.09
CA LEU A 37 -5.83 9.58 1.09
C LEU A 37 -5.51 10.28 2.43
N LEU A 38 -4.59 11.25 2.44
CA LEU A 38 -4.21 11.97 3.65
C LEU A 38 -4.57 13.45 3.57
N GLU A 39 -5.16 13.95 4.64
CA GLU A 39 -5.29 15.37 4.93
C GLU A 39 -4.21 15.85 5.91
N ARG A 40 -4.01 17.16 5.99
CA ARG A 40 -3.09 17.75 6.98
C ARG A 40 -3.62 17.47 8.39
N GLY A 41 -2.75 16.93 9.24
CA GLY A 41 -3.07 16.58 10.62
C GLY A 41 -3.52 15.13 10.80
N ASP A 42 -3.85 14.41 9.73
CA ASP A 42 -4.20 12.99 9.80
C ASP A 42 -3.08 12.18 10.42
N VAL A 43 -3.47 11.17 11.19
CA VAL A 43 -2.51 10.19 11.72
C VAL A 43 -2.23 9.16 10.63
N PHE A 44 -0.95 8.99 10.29
CA PHE A 44 -0.48 8.06 9.26
C PHE A 44 0.43 7.01 9.91
N LEU A 45 0.04 5.73 9.80
CA LEU A 45 0.83 4.62 10.34
C LEU A 45 1.57 3.90 9.22
N VAL A 46 2.86 3.62 9.43
CA VAL A 46 3.74 3.02 8.43
C VAL A 46 4.38 1.76 8.99
N VAL A 47 4.25 0.64 8.28
CA VAL A 47 5.09 -0.54 8.51
C VAL A 47 6.44 -0.31 7.84
N GLU A 48 7.47 -0.04 8.65
CA GLU A 48 8.83 0.26 8.17
C GLU A 48 9.76 -0.95 8.37
N ILE A 49 9.86 -1.75 7.30
CA ILE A 49 10.79 -2.91 7.21
C ILE A 49 11.94 -2.66 6.23
N GLY A 50 12.07 -1.44 5.70
CA GLY A 50 13.07 -1.07 4.72
C GLY A 50 12.89 0.35 4.16
N ILE A 51 13.45 0.61 2.98
CA ILE A 51 13.48 1.95 2.38
C ILE A 51 12.10 2.46 1.96
N TRP A 52 11.15 1.59 1.62
CA TRP A 52 9.85 2.01 1.11
C TRP A 52 8.95 2.53 2.23
N GLY A 53 9.02 1.93 3.42
CA GLY A 53 8.42 2.50 4.63
C GLY A 53 8.99 3.87 4.96
N LYS A 54 10.33 4.02 4.96
CA LYS A 54 11.00 5.31 5.19
C LYS A 54 10.55 6.38 4.19
N ARG A 55 10.39 6.02 2.92
CA ARG A 55 9.94 6.93 1.87
C ARG A 55 8.49 7.36 2.08
N ALA A 56 7.60 6.42 2.41
CA ALA A 56 6.21 6.73 2.72
C ALA A 56 6.11 7.68 3.92
N ALA A 57 6.87 7.41 4.98
CA ALA A 57 6.93 8.26 6.18
C ALA A 57 7.42 9.69 5.89
N ASP A 58 8.48 9.84 5.08
CA ASP A 58 8.96 11.16 4.62
C ASP A 58 7.88 11.90 3.83
N LEU A 59 7.19 11.22 2.90
CA LEU A 59 6.14 11.83 2.09
C LEU A 59 4.93 12.27 2.93
N GLY A 60 4.44 11.40 3.83
CA GLY A 60 3.36 11.74 4.75
C GLY A 60 3.71 12.93 5.65
N SER A 61 4.95 12.99 6.13
CA SER A 61 5.43 14.13 6.92
C SER A 61 5.43 15.44 6.12
N ARG A 62 5.83 15.41 4.84
CA ARG A 62 5.80 16.57 3.93
C ARG A 62 4.39 17.07 3.65
N MET A 63 3.40 16.17 3.69
CA MET A 63 1.97 16.49 3.55
C MET A 63 1.37 17.10 4.83
N GLY A 64 2.09 17.02 5.95
CA GLY A 64 1.64 17.50 7.25
C GLY A 64 0.82 16.47 8.03
N ALA A 65 0.93 15.19 7.70
CA ALA A 65 0.41 14.11 8.52
C ALA A 65 1.25 13.90 9.78
N THR A 66 0.61 13.40 10.84
CA THR A 66 1.28 12.92 12.05
C THR A 66 1.72 11.47 11.81
N VAL A 67 3.00 11.27 11.53
CA VAL A 67 3.52 9.95 11.13
C VAL A 67 3.97 9.12 12.34
N HIS A 68 3.51 7.87 12.39
CA HIS A 68 3.99 6.84 13.31
C HIS A 68 4.49 5.63 12.52
N THR A 69 5.51 4.95 13.05
CA THR A 69 6.11 3.78 12.41
C THR A 69 6.05 2.57 13.33
N VAL A 70 5.77 1.40 12.76
CA VAL A 70 6.02 0.09 13.39
C VAL A 70 7.17 -0.56 12.64
N THR A 71 8.17 -1.05 13.38
CA THR A 71 9.43 -1.54 12.81
C THR A 71 9.70 -2.97 13.25
N ALA A 72 10.45 -3.71 12.45
CA ALA A 72 11.03 -5.01 12.82
C ALA A 72 12.56 -4.95 12.70
N PRO A 73 13.30 -5.92 13.29
CA PRO A 73 14.71 -6.10 12.99
C PRO A 73 14.97 -6.21 11.47
N HIS A 74 16.15 -5.79 11.02
CA HIS A 74 16.50 -5.85 9.60
C HIS A 74 16.36 -7.27 9.04
N GLY A 75 15.73 -7.39 7.88
CA GLY A 75 15.48 -8.69 7.24
C GLY A 75 14.30 -9.47 7.83
N GLN A 76 13.48 -8.85 8.67
CA GLN A 76 12.27 -9.46 9.24
C GLN A 76 11.02 -8.64 8.89
N ALA A 77 9.88 -9.34 8.82
CA ALA A 77 8.57 -8.72 8.75
C ALA A 77 8.14 -8.23 10.14
N VAL A 78 7.20 -7.29 10.19
CA VAL A 78 6.53 -6.91 11.44
C VAL A 78 5.45 -7.94 11.74
N GLU A 79 5.42 -8.43 12.98
CA GLU A 79 4.37 -9.32 13.47
C GLU A 79 3.01 -8.61 13.46
N LYS A 80 1.96 -9.35 13.11
CA LYS A 80 0.61 -8.80 12.97
C LYS A 80 0.14 -8.12 14.25
N GLU A 81 0.42 -8.71 15.40
CA GLU A 81 0.04 -8.23 16.73
C GLU A 81 0.62 -6.84 17.00
N ALA A 82 1.87 -6.59 16.59
CA ALA A 82 2.50 -5.27 16.75
C ALA A 82 1.81 -4.20 15.88
N ILE A 83 1.33 -4.58 14.69
CA ILE A 83 0.53 -3.69 13.83
C ILE A 83 -0.83 -3.42 14.46
N GLU A 84 -1.50 -4.45 14.99
CA GLU A 84 -2.81 -4.31 15.65
C GLU A 84 -2.75 -3.44 16.91
N GLU A 85 -1.71 -3.61 17.74
CA GLU A 85 -1.46 -2.74 18.89
C GLU A 85 -1.27 -1.27 18.48
N ALA A 86 -0.51 -1.04 17.40
CA ALA A 86 -0.30 0.31 16.87
C ALA A 86 -1.57 0.92 16.28
N LEU A 87 -2.39 0.13 15.56
CA LEU A 87 -3.70 0.54 15.07
C LEU A 87 -4.62 0.96 16.22
N ALA A 88 -4.70 0.16 17.28
CA ALA A 88 -5.53 0.47 18.45
C ALA A 88 -5.05 1.72 19.21
N LYS A 89 -3.72 1.91 19.29
CA LYS A 89 -3.10 3.04 19.97
C LYS A 89 -3.26 4.35 19.21
N TYR A 90 -2.91 4.36 17.93
CA TYR A 90 -2.78 5.59 17.14
C TYR A 90 -4.04 5.93 16.35
N LYS A 91 -4.89 4.93 16.06
CA LYS A 91 -6.13 5.08 15.27
C LYS A 91 -5.90 5.88 13.99
N PRO A 92 -4.96 5.43 13.12
CA PRO A 92 -4.56 6.18 11.94
C PRO A 92 -5.70 6.27 10.93
N ALA A 93 -5.72 7.35 10.15
CA ALA A 93 -6.58 7.46 8.96
C ALA A 93 -6.14 6.44 7.91
N VAL A 94 -4.82 6.27 7.72
CA VAL A 94 -4.22 5.36 6.74
C VAL A 94 -3.11 4.52 7.37
N LEU A 95 -3.10 3.21 7.08
CA LEU A 95 -1.99 2.30 7.30
C LEU A 95 -1.29 2.04 5.96
N PHE A 96 0.02 2.28 5.89
CA PHE A 96 0.85 1.89 4.75
C PHE A 96 1.65 0.62 5.04
N VAL A 97 1.64 -0.30 4.07
CA VAL A 97 2.44 -1.53 4.10
C VAL A 97 3.12 -1.75 2.76
N CYS A 98 4.44 -2.04 2.77
CA CYS A 98 5.12 -2.57 1.60
C CYS A 98 5.07 -4.10 1.60
N HIS A 99 4.30 -4.69 0.68
CA HIS A 99 4.11 -6.14 0.60
C HIS A 99 5.42 -6.85 0.25
N GLY A 100 6.17 -6.33 -0.72
CA GLY A 100 7.50 -6.83 -1.08
C GLY A 100 8.56 -5.76 -0.91
N GLU A 101 9.25 -5.77 0.22
CA GLU A 101 10.29 -4.78 0.51
C GLU A 101 11.59 -5.13 -0.22
N SER A 102 11.74 -4.59 -1.43
CA SER A 102 12.87 -4.94 -2.30
C SER A 102 14.25 -4.53 -1.77
N SER A 103 14.33 -3.62 -0.79
CA SER A 103 15.63 -3.25 -0.20
C SER A 103 16.15 -4.29 0.80
N THR A 104 15.27 -5.12 1.37
CA THR A 104 15.63 -6.15 2.35
C THR A 104 15.30 -7.57 1.87
N GLY A 105 14.52 -7.71 0.80
CA GLY A 105 14.06 -9.01 0.30
C GLY A 105 12.93 -9.63 1.13
N VAL A 106 12.33 -8.85 2.05
CA VAL A 106 11.28 -9.32 2.95
C VAL A 106 9.91 -9.19 2.29
N GLN A 107 9.09 -10.22 2.44
CA GLN A 107 7.66 -10.15 2.15
C GLN A 107 6.90 -9.95 3.46
N GLN A 108 6.12 -8.87 3.57
CA GLN A 108 5.27 -8.59 4.73
C GLN A 108 3.93 -9.33 4.59
N PRO A 109 3.56 -10.23 5.52
CA PRO A 109 2.24 -10.86 5.50
C PRO A 109 1.11 -9.82 5.60
N LEU A 110 0.05 -10.01 4.82
CA LEU A 110 -1.12 -9.11 4.78
C LEU A 110 -2.40 -9.74 5.38
N ASP A 111 -2.35 -11.02 5.74
CA ASP A 111 -3.53 -11.77 6.17
C ASP A 111 -4.18 -11.16 7.42
N GLY A 112 -5.48 -10.86 7.32
CA GLY A 112 -6.28 -10.21 8.35
C GLY A 112 -5.93 -8.76 8.67
N LEU A 113 -5.00 -8.10 7.94
CA LEU A 113 -4.70 -6.67 8.16
C LEU A 113 -5.84 -5.75 7.74
N GLY A 114 -6.57 -6.07 6.66
CA GLY A 114 -7.73 -5.29 6.25
C GLY A 114 -8.85 -5.33 7.29
N GLU A 115 -9.10 -6.49 7.88
CA GLU A 115 -10.06 -6.62 8.99
C GLU A 115 -9.61 -5.80 10.20
N ALA A 116 -8.32 -5.86 10.56
CA ALA A 116 -7.76 -5.06 11.64
C ALA A 116 -7.92 -3.55 11.40
N CYS A 117 -7.65 -3.08 10.18
CA CYS A 117 -7.87 -1.68 9.80
C CYS A 117 -9.34 -1.29 9.89
N ALA A 118 -10.25 -2.14 9.40
CA ALA A 118 -11.68 -1.90 9.40
C ALA A 118 -12.25 -1.71 10.82
N ARG A 119 -11.77 -2.46 11.82
CA ARG A 119 -12.17 -2.30 13.24
C ARG A 119 -11.87 -0.91 13.80
N HIS A 120 -10.94 -0.18 13.20
CA HIS A 120 -10.52 1.16 13.63
C HIS A 120 -10.89 2.27 12.63
N GLY A 121 -11.60 1.95 11.55
CA GLY A 121 -11.92 2.92 10.49
C GLY A 121 -10.72 3.34 9.65
N THR A 122 -9.59 2.65 9.76
CA THR A 122 -8.35 2.93 9.01
C THR A 122 -8.47 2.42 7.57
N LEU A 123 -7.88 3.14 6.61
CA LEU A 123 -7.68 2.68 5.24
C LEU A 123 -6.38 1.90 5.10
N LEU A 124 -6.43 0.74 4.44
CA LEU A 124 -5.23 -0.07 4.15
C LEU A 124 -4.64 0.27 2.76
N LEU A 125 -3.46 0.89 2.74
CA LEU A 125 -2.67 1.20 1.54
C LEU A 125 -1.50 0.21 1.40
N VAL A 126 -1.44 -0.51 0.28
CA VAL A 126 -0.41 -1.53 0.04
C VAL A 126 0.43 -1.19 -1.20
N ASP A 127 1.75 -1.17 -1.01
CA ASP A 127 2.74 -1.18 -2.09
C ASP A 127 3.00 -2.62 -2.54
N THR A 128 2.72 -2.90 -3.81
CA THR A 128 2.98 -4.21 -4.45
C THR A 128 3.97 -4.12 -5.60
N VAL A 129 4.73 -3.02 -5.73
CA VAL A 129 5.66 -2.77 -6.84
C VAL A 129 6.57 -3.97 -7.10
N ALA A 130 7.17 -4.53 -6.05
CA ALA A 130 8.11 -5.64 -6.20
C ALA A 130 7.47 -7.04 -6.10
N SER A 131 6.21 -7.15 -5.67
CA SER A 131 5.57 -8.43 -5.34
C SER A 131 4.44 -8.84 -6.27
N ILE A 132 3.72 -7.90 -6.91
CA ILE A 132 2.54 -8.24 -7.71
C ILE A 132 2.89 -9.18 -8.87
N GLY A 133 2.15 -10.27 -9.00
CA GLY A 133 2.41 -11.34 -9.98
C GLY A 133 3.51 -12.33 -9.58
N GLY A 134 4.34 -12.02 -8.57
CA GLY A 134 5.36 -12.91 -8.02
C GLY A 134 4.99 -13.53 -6.66
N ALA A 135 4.12 -12.87 -5.91
CA ALA A 135 3.52 -13.37 -4.67
C ALA A 135 2.00 -13.24 -4.76
N GLU A 136 1.29 -14.04 -3.97
CA GLU A 136 -0.17 -13.97 -3.89
C GLU A 136 -0.62 -12.59 -3.41
N PHE A 137 -1.63 -12.02 -4.07
CA PHE A 137 -2.24 -10.77 -3.68
C PHE A 137 -3.71 -10.76 -4.08
N ARG A 138 -4.59 -10.43 -3.12
CA ARG A 138 -6.03 -10.48 -3.29
C ARG A 138 -6.67 -9.21 -2.70
N MET A 139 -6.73 -8.12 -3.47
CA MET A 139 -7.13 -6.80 -2.97
C MET A 139 -8.47 -6.83 -2.23
N ASP A 140 -9.54 -7.28 -2.90
CA ASP A 140 -10.90 -7.23 -2.33
C ASP A 140 -11.04 -8.21 -1.15
N GLU A 141 -10.50 -9.42 -1.27
CA GLU A 141 -10.57 -10.46 -0.23
C GLU A 141 -9.80 -10.05 1.03
N TRP A 142 -8.65 -9.40 0.89
CA TRP A 142 -7.83 -8.95 2.01
C TRP A 142 -8.24 -7.59 2.57
N GLY A 143 -9.29 -6.96 2.03
CA GLY A 143 -9.78 -5.67 2.49
C GLY A 143 -8.76 -4.54 2.28
N VAL A 144 -8.02 -4.58 1.17
CA VAL A 144 -7.06 -3.52 0.80
C VAL A 144 -7.83 -2.37 0.15
N ASP A 145 -7.74 -1.19 0.75
CA ASP A 145 -8.45 0.01 0.32
C ASP A 145 -7.75 0.73 -0.82
N CYS A 146 -6.42 0.67 -0.87
CA CYS A 146 -5.65 1.18 -1.99
C CYS A 146 -4.44 0.30 -2.26
N VAL A 147 -4.17 0.00 -3.52
CA VAL A 147 -2.98 -0.74 -3.95
C VAL A 147 -2.34 -0.04 -5.14
N TYR A 148 -1.02 -0.03 -5.17
CA TYR A 148 -0.27 0.37 -6.37
C TYR A 148 0.87 -0.61 -6.69
N ALA A 149 1.33 -0.54 -7.94
CA ALA A 149 2.41 -1.36 -8.48
C ALA A 149 3.30 -0.55 -9.45
N ALA A 150 4.19 -1.24 -10.17
CA ALA A 150 4.97 -0.66 -11.26
C ALA A 150 5.11 -1.64 -12.42
N THR A 151 5.27 -1.11 -13.64
CA THR A 151 5.39 -1.91 -14.86
C THR A 151 6.70 -2.68 -15.00
N GLN A 152 7.80 -2.20 -14.41
CA GLN A 152 9.17 -2.69 -14.66
C GLN A 152 9.70 -3.75 -13.69
N LYS A 153 8.81 -4.42 -12.96
CA LYS A 153 9.17 -5.57 -12.10
C LYS A 153 8.66 -6.85 -12.74
N VAL A 154 7.83 -7.63 -12.06
CA VAL A 154 7.30 -8.91 -12.56
C VAL A 154 6.50 -8.75 -13.86
N LEU A 155 5.90 -7.58 -14.09
CA LEU A 155 5.13 -7.29 -15.29
C LEU A 155 5.98 -7.15 -16.57
N ASN A 156 7.31 -7.08 -16.46
CA ASN A 156 8.25 -7.06 -17.59
C ASN A 156 7.97 -5.98 -18.66
N ALA A 157 7.33 -4.87 -18.28
CA ALA A 157 7.08 -3.73 -19.17
C ALA A 157 8.08 -2.59 -18.87
N PRO A 158 8.29 -1.65 -19.80
CA PRO A 158 9.17 -0.50 -19.55
C PRO A 158 8.74 0.31 -18.32
N PRO A 159 9.67 0.94 -17.58
CA PRO A 159 9.32 1.83 -16.49
C PRO A 159 8.57 3.05 -17.03
N GLY A 160 7.60 3.56 -16.25
CA GLY A 160 6.91 4.82 -16.58
C GLY A 160 5.41 4.82 -16.31
N LEU A 161 4.82 3.70 -15.89
CA LEU A 161 3.44 3.63 -15.42
C LEU A 161 3.36 2.93 -14.06
N ALA A 162 2.48 3.44 -13.20
CA ALA A 162 2.16 2.84 -11.92
C ALA A 162 0.68 2.42 -11.91
N PRO A 163 0.36 1.13 -12.13
CA PRO A 163 -0.98 0.61 -11.89
C PRO A 163 -1.43 0.90 -10.47
N ILE A 164 -2.67 1.37 -10.32
CA ILE A 164 -3.26 1.71 -9.03
C ILE A 164 -4.75 1.34 -9.00
N SER A 165 -5.25 1.01 -7.82
CA SER A 165 -6.67 0.77 -7.58
C SER A 165 -7.08 1.29 -6.21
N PHE A 166 -8.29 1.84 -6.11
CA PHE A 166 -8.92 2.32 -4.88
C PHE A 166 -10.22 1.57 -4.63
N SER A 167 -10.54 1.22 -3.39
CA SER A 167 -11.87 0.68 -3.01
C SER A 167 -12.92 1.79 -3.01
N ASP A 168 -14.20 1.44 -2.98
CA ASP A 168 -15.29 2.42 -2.85
C ASP A 168 -15.21 3.21 -1.52
N LYS A 169 -14.59 2.65 -0.48
CA LYS A 169 -14.37 3.32 0.81
C LYS A 169 -13.28 4.41 0.72
N ALA A 170 -12.37 4.28 -0.23
CA ALA A 170 -11.23 5.17 -0.40
C ALA A 170 -11.51 6.35 -1.37
N VAL A 171 -12.76 6.54 -1.79
CA VAL A 171 -13.21 7.56 -2.77
C VAL A 171 -14.34 8.42 -2.20
#